data_AF-A0A5Q4Z973-F1
#
_entry.id   AF-A0A5Q4Z973-F1
#
_cell.length_a   1.000
_cell.length_b   1.000
_cell.length_c   1.000
_cell.angle_alpha   90.00
_cell.angle_beta   90.00
_cell.angle_gamma   90.00
#
_symmetry.space_group_name_H-M   'P 1'
#
loop_
_entity.id
_entity.type
_entity.pdbx_description
1 polymer ?
#
loop_
_entity_poly.entity_id
_entity_poly.type
_entity_poly.pdbx_seq_one_letter_code
_entity_poly.pdbx_strand_id
1 'polypeptide(L)' 'MCVDRLSSLAIVTTTDIVVIFRHETKQSAYVPWPELIKECGHLMKPTEHPPARYEVKAFPEEALFKAWCTRFEKV' A
#
# COMPACT_ATOMS: atom_id res chain seq x y z
N MET A 1 5.47 -6.50 -8.01
CA MET A 1 4.20 -6.67 -7.27
C MET A 1 3.21 -5.70 -7.88
N CYS A 2 2.11 -6.17 -8.45
CA CYS A 2 1.08 -5.31 -9.02
C CYS A 2 -0.06 -5.15 -8.01
N VAL A 3 -0.47 -3.91 -7.74
CA VAL A 3 -1.60 -3.61 -6.86
C VAL A 3 -2.79 -3.28 -7.76
N ASP A 4 -3.76 -4.19 -7.86
CA ASP A 4 -4.97 -4.01 -8.65
C ASP A 4 -5.99 -3.16 -7.89
N ARG A 5 -6.44 -2.07 -8.51
CA ARG A 5 -7.56 -1.24 -8.05
C ARG A 5 -8.86 -1.82 -8.63
N LEU A 6 -9.67 -2.47 -7.80
CA LEU A 6 -11.06 -2.83 -8.14
C LEU A 6 -11.92 -1.55 -8.11
N SER A 7 -12.30 -1.05 -9.28
CA SER A 7 -13.23 0.07 -9.41
C SER A 7 -14.65 -0.42 -9.58
N SER A 8 -15.45 -0.30 -8.52
CA SER A 8 -16.91 -0.39 -8.57
C SER A 8 -17.47 0.95 -8.09
N LEU A 9 -18.24 1.61 -8.95
CA LEU A 9 -18.97 2.85 -8.67
C LEU A 9 -19.98 2.63 -7.51
N ALA A 10 -19.57 2.88 -6.28
CA ALA A 10 -20.46 3.19 -5.15
C ALA A 10 -19.60 3.62 -3.95
N ILE A 11 -19.63 4.92 -3.63
CA ILE A 11 -19.29 5.50 -2.32
C ILE A 11 -18.03 4.88 -1.66
N VAL A 12 -16.83 5.31 -2.06
CA VAL A 12 -15.60 4.96 -1.33
C VAL A 12 -15.44 5.92 -0.15
N THR A 13 -16.29 5.76 0.86
CA THR A 13 -16.04 6.33 2.18
C THR A 13 -15.44 5.25 3.04
N THR A 14 -14.14 5.37 3.29
CA THR A 14 -13.48 4.83 4.49
C THR A 14 -13.49 3.29 4.52
N THR A 15 -12.55 2.58 3.91
CA THR A 15 -11.25 2.27 4.56
C THR A 15 -10.30 1.63 3.53
N ASP A 16 -9.30 2.39 3.07
CA ASP A 16 -8.29 1.98 2.08
C ASP A 16 -7.04 1.38 2.76
N ILE A 17 -7.15 0.24 3.45
CA ILE A 17 -5.96 -0.42 4.02
C ILE A 17 -5.23 -1.20 2.93
N VAL A 18 -3.93 -0.93 2.76
CA VAL A 18 -3.04 -1.69 1.90
C VAL A 18 -2.22 -2.66 2.74
N VAL A 19 -2.20 -3.91 2.30
CA VAL A 19 -1.36 -4.95 2.93
C VAL A 19 -0.04 -5.04 2.19
N ILE A 20 1.05 -4.70 2.87
CA ILE A 20 2.41 -4.91 2.37
C ILE A 20 2.91 -6.22 2.95
N PHE A 21 3.20 -7.20 2.09
CA PHE A 21 3.67 -8.52 2.50
C PHE A 21 5.12 -8.74 2.11
N ARG A 22 5.97 -9.10 3.08
CA ARG A 22 7.38 -9.48 2.86
C ARG A 22 7.51 -11.00 2.89
N HIS A 23 7.76 -11.60 1.74
CA HIS A 23 7.81 -13.06 1.61
C HIS A 23 8.96 -13.72 2.38
N GLU A 24 10.11 -13.04 2.49
CA GLU A 24 11.31 -13.53 3.20
C GLU A 24 11.05 -13.75 4.69
N THR A 25 10.40 -12.79 5.35
CA THR A 25 10.14 -12.82 6.80
C THR A 25 8.73 -13.27 7.15
N LYS A 26 7.88 -13.50 6.15
CA LYS A 26 6.45 -13.82 6.29
C LYS A 26 5.67 -12.78 7.11
N GLN A 27 6.14 -11.53 7.10
CA GLN A 27 5.53 -10.43 7.83
C GLN A 27 4.59 -9.63 6.92
N SER A 28 3.55 -9.06 7.53
CA SER A 28 2.64 -8.13 6.89
C SER A 28 2.53 -6.82 7.68
N ALA A 29 2.34 -5.73 6.96
CA ALA A 29 1.96 -4.42 7.51
C ALA A 29 0.62 -4.00 6.88
N TYR A 30 -0.30 -3.49 7.70
CA TYR A 30 -1.64 -3.08 7.30
C TYR A 30 -1.72 -1.55 7.28
N VAL A 31 -1.30 -0.92 6.19
CA VAL A 31 -1.06 0.52 6.16
C VAL A 31 -2.25 1.25 5.53
N PRO A 32 -2.81 2.29 6.16
CA PRO A 32 -3.80 3.15 5.51
C PRO A 32 -3.21 3.81 4.25
N TRP A 33 -3.98 3.84 3.17
CA TRP A 33 -3.57 4.43 1.88
C TRP A 33 -2.99 5.85 1.98
N PRO A 34 -3.56 6.78 2.77
CA PRO A 34 -2.96 8.11 2.92
C PRO A 34 -1.55 8.08 3.51
N GLU A 35 -1.30 7.21 4.49
CA GLU A 35 0.02 7.03 5.09
C GLU A 35 0.99 6.38 4.10
N LEU A 36 0.51 5.41 3.31
CA LEU A 36 1.30 4.77 2.26
C LEU A 36 1.73 5.77 1.18
N ILE A 37 0.80 6.59 0.67
CA ILE A 37 1.11 7.59 -0.36
C ILE A 37 2.04 8.68 0.18
N LYS A 38 1.85 9.10 1.43
CA LYS A 38 2.72 10.10 2.07
C LYS A 38 4.18 9.64 2.11
N GLU A 39 4.43 8.42 2.57
CA GLU A 39 5.80 7.93 2.78
C GLU A 39 6.38 7.28 1.50
N CYS A 40 5.58 6.50 0.77
CA CYS A 40 6.02 5.68 -0.38
C CYS A 40 5.51 6.17 -1.74
N GLY A 41 4.81 7.30 -1.82
CA GLY A 41 4.30 7.82 -3.10
C GLY A 41 5.39 8.01 -4.15
N HIS A 42 6.62 8.35 -3.73
CA HIS A 42 7.78 8.48 -4.61
C HIS A 42 8.26 7.13 -5.22
N LEU A 43 7.93 6.01 -4.57
CA LEU A 43 8.20 4.65 -5.04
C LEU A 43 7.09 4.10 -5.93
N MET A 44 5.99 4.84 -6.10
CA MET A 44 4.80 4.41 -6.82
C MET A 44 4.56 5.31 -8.01
N LYS A 45 4.28 4.73 -9.18
CA LYS A 45 3.87 5.48 -10.36
C LYS A 45 2.44 5.09 -10.74
N PRO A 46 1.50 6.03 -10.86
CA PRO A 46 0.17 5.71 -11.38
C PRO A 46 0.26 5.31 -12.85
N THR A 47 -0.50 4.30 -13.25
CA THR A 47 -0.67 3.92 -14.65
C THR A 47 -1.55 4.94 -15.38
N GLU A 48 -1.30 5.13 -16.68
CA GLU A 48 -1.99 6.15 -17.49
C GLU A 48 -3.50 5.89 -17.65
N HIS A 49 -3.92 4.63 -17.58
CA HIS A 49 -5.31 4.25 -17.78
C HIS A 49 -6.07 4.08 -16.46
N PRO A 50 -7.31 4.60 -16.37
CA PRO A 50 -8.20 4.30 -15.27
C PRO A 50 -8.72 2.84 -15.35
N PRO A 51 -9.01 2.20 -14.20
CA PRO A 51 -8.80 2.71 -12.84
C PRO A 51 -7.32 2.85 -12.51
N ALA A 52 -6.96 3.90 -11.77
CA ALA A 52 -5.57 4.17 -11.42
C ALA A 52 -4.94 2.98 -10.68
N ARG A 53 -4.06 2.24 -11.36
CA ARG A 53 -3.19 1.23 -10.77
C ARG A 53 -1.86 1.87 -10.45
N TYR A 54 -1.08 1.26 -9.57
CA TYR A 54 0.23 1.78 -9.20
C TYR A 54 1.30 0.74 -9.49
N GLU A 55 2.28 1.14 -10.29
CA GLU A 55 3.53 0.42 -10.47
C GLU A 55 4.44 0.75 -9.29
N VAL A 56 4.80 -0.27 -8.51
CA VAL A 56 5.69 -0.14 -7.36
C VAL A 56 7.12 -0.41 -7.80
N LYS A 57 7.99 0.60 -7.70
CA LYS A 57 9.39 0.54 -8.15
C LYS A 57 10.30 -0.19 -7.16
N ALA A 58 10.03 -0.06 -5.87
CA ALA A 58 10.83 -0.67 -4.81
C ALA A 58 9.97 -0.96 -3.59
N PHE A 59 10.46 -1.88 -2.76
CA PHE A 59 9.89 -2.12 -1.44
C PHE A 59 10.26 -0.97 -0.49
N PRO A 60 9.39 -0.57 0.47
CA PRO A 60 9.75 0.42 1.48
C PRO A 60 10.99 0.03 2.25
N GLU A 61 11.70 1.02 2.78
CA GLU A 61 12.86 0.79 3.64
C GLU A 61 12.52 -0.12 4.84
N GLU A 62 13.46 -0.95 5.25
CA GLU A 62 13.22 -1.93 6.31
C GLU A 62 12.80 -1.29 7.64
N ALA A 63 13.39 -0.13 7.98
CA ALA A 63 13.05 0.61 9.19
C ALA A 63 11.58 1.08 9.17
N LEU A 64 11.13 1.60 8.03
CA LEU A 64 9.75 2.04 7.82
C LEU A 64 8.78 0.85 7.88
N PHE A 65 9.12 -0.26 7.21
CA PHE A 65 8.30 -1.47 7.23
C PHE A 65 8.14 -2.04 8.64
N LYS A 66 9.24 -2.12 9.41
CA LYS A 66 9.20 -2.55 10.83
C LYS A 66 8.32 -1.62 11.66
N ALA A 67 8.46 -0.30 11.49
CA ALA A 67 7.65 0.67 12.20
C ALA A 67 6.15 0.49 11.88
N TRP A 68 5.79 0.20 10.64
CA TRP A 68 4.40 -0.07 10.26
C TRP A 68 3.86 -1.39 10.77
N CYS A 69 4.66 -2.46 10.81
CA CYS A 69 4.25 -3.72 11.44
C CYS A 69 3.86 -3.53 12.92
N THR A 70 4.52 -2.62 13.64
CA THR A 70 4.19 -2.30 15.03
C THR A 70 3.04 -1.28 15.13
N ARG A 71 3.06 -0.23 14.31
CA ARG A 71 2.13 0.91 14.39
C ARG A 71 0.73 0.58 13.89
N PHE A 72 0.63 -0.33 12.92
CA PHE A 72 -0.63 -0.72 12.29
C PHE A 72 -0.81 -2.24 12.33
N GLU A 73 -0.68 -2.81 13.54
CA GLU A 73 -1.08 -4.18 13.79
C GLU A 73 -2.55 -4.38 13.38
N LYS A 74 -2.90 -5.60 12.92
CA LYS A 74 -4.22 -5.98 12.37
C LYS A 74 -5.35 -5.23 13.11
N VAL A 75 -5.94 -4.23 12.44
CA VAL A 75 -7.20 -3.60 12.90
C VAL A 75 -8.35 -4.56 12.60
#